data_AF-A0A7M3LTC1-F1
#
_entry.id   AF-A0A7M3LTC1-F1
#
_cell.length_a   1.000
_cell.length_b   1.000
_cell.length_c   1.000
_cell.angle_alpha   90.00
_cell.angle_beta   90.00
_cell.angle_gamma   90.00
#
_symmetry.space_group_name_H-M   'P 1'
#
loop_
_entity.id
_entity.type
_entity.pdbx_description
1 polymer ?
#
loop_
_entity_poly.entity_id
_entity_poly.type
_entity_poly.pdbx_seq_one_letter_code
_entity_poly.pdbx_strand_id
1 'polypeptide(L)' 'MRRSVYRFRDYTIQPDRRPDAEPHSFTMQCAECGDFSGPFSSGEDGTAWAVTHLKANTSHVAYREIITRPYRFEPGAWQ' A
#
# COMPACT_ATOMS: atom_id res chain seq x y z
N MET A 1 48.45 0.62 -4.06
CA MET A 1 47.12 0.11 -3.68
C MET A 1 46.41 1.18 -2.85
N ARG A 2 45.20 1.62 -3.23
CA ARG A 2 44.36 2.49 -2.38
C ARG A 2 43.62 1.60 -1.39
N ARG A 3 43.79 1.85 -0.10
CA ARG A 3 43.01 1.21 0.96
C ARG A 3 41.68 1.95 1.09
N SER A 4 40.58 1.31 0.77
CA SER A 4 39.24 1.83 1.06
C SER A 4 38.82 1.40 2.45
N VAL A 5 38.28 2.33 3.25
CA VAL A 5 37.68 2.05 4.55
C VAL A 5 36.17 2.15 4.38
N TYR A 6 35.47 1.06 4.68
CA TYR A 6 34.01 1.00 4.68
C TYR A 6 33.52 0.95 6.13
N ARG A 7 32.38 1.58 6.40
CA ARG A 7 31.68 1.52 7.69
C ARG A 7 30.31 0.90 7.49
N PHE A 8 29.91 0.00 8.37
CA PHE A 8 28.63 -0.70 8.30
C PHE A 8 27.67 -0.13 9.34
N ARG A 9 26.37 -0.32 9.12
CA ARG A 9 25.32 -0.09 10.11
C ARG A 9 24.14 -0.98 9.80
N ASP A 10 23.38 -1.32 10.84
CA ASP A 10 22.12 -2.03 10.68
C ASP A 10 21.04 -1.12 10.10
N TYR A 11 20.03 -1.73 9.49
CA TYR A 11 18.83 -1.04 8.99
C TYR A 11 17.59 -1.81 9.42
N THR A 12 16.61 -1.11 9.97
CA THR A 12 15.32 -1.69 10.38
C THR A 12 14.23 -1.21 9.46
N ILE A 13 13.49 -2.13 8.84
CA ILE A 13 12.31 -1.80 8.04
C ILE A 13 11.08 -1.64 8.93
N GLN A 14 10.30 -0.58 8.71
CA GLN A 14 9.05 -0.33 9.43
C GLN A 14 8.06 0.47 8.57
N PRO A 15 6.76 0.47 8.91
CA PRO A 15 5.79 1.35 8.26
C PRO A 15 6.24 2.81 8.35
N ASP A 16 6.12 3.55 7.26
CA ASP A 16 6.42 4.99 7.27
C ASP A 16 5.27 5.74 7.95
N ARG A 17 5.55 6.34 9.10
CA ARG A 17 4.57 7.08 9.93
C ARG A 17 4.84 8.58 9.97
N ARG A 18 5.72 9.09 9.11
CA ARG A 18 6.00 10.53 9.07
C ARG A 18 4.75 11.30 8.62
N PRO A 19 4.57 12.56 9.05
CA PRO A 19 3.40 13.36 8.67
C PRO A 19 3.27 13.59 7.15
N ASP A 20 4.38 13.53 6.41
CA ASP A 20 4.48 13.72 4.97
C ASP A 20 4.61 12.40 4.19
N ALA A 21 4.49 11.26 4.85
CA ALA A 21 4.53 9.95 4.20
C ALA A 21 3.28 9.74 3.32
N GLU A 22 3.42 8.87 2.32
CA GLU A 22 2.27 8.39 1.54
C GLU A 22 1.19 7.84 2.49
N PRO A 23 -0.10 8.15 2.29
CA PRO A 23 -1.13 7.64 3.19
C PRO A 23 -1.31 6.13 3.03
N HIS A 24 -1.62 5.46 4.13
CA HIS A 24 -2.20 4.12 4.08
C HIS A 24 -3.55 4.20 3.35
N SER A 25 -3.72 3.40 2.30
CA SER A 25 -4.95 3.44 1.50
C SER A 25 -5.46 2.07 1.11
N PHE A 26 -6.76 2.02 0.84
CA PHE A 26 -7.52 0.84 0.46
C PHE A 26 -8.15 1.11 -0.89
N THR A 27 -7.80 0.29 -1.88
CA THR A 27 -8.36 0.36 -3.23
C THR A 27 -9.08 -0.96 -3.51
N MET A 28 -10.35 -0.89 -3.90
CA MET A 28 -11.11 -2.07 -4.30
C MET A 28 -10.92 -2.32 -5.79
N GLN A 29 -10.70 -3.58 -6.18
CA GLN A 29 -10.60 -3.98 -7.58
C GLN A 29 -11.63 -5.08 -7.90
N CYS A 30 -12.38 -4.91 -8.98
CA CYS A 30 -13.21 -5.97 -9.55
C CYS A 30 -12.33 -7.01 -10.26
N ALA A 31 -12.50 -8.29 -9.92
CA ALA A 31 -11.67 -9.36 -10.49
C ALA A 31 -12.08 -9.74 -11.92
N GLU A 32 -13.31 -9.43 -12.34
CA GLU A 32 -13.85 -9.77 -13.65
C GLU A 32 -13.46 -8.76 -14.72
N CYS A 33 -13.69 -7.46 -14.50
CA CYS A 33 -13.35 -6.42 -15.48
C CYS A 33 -12.02 -5.71 -15.19
N GLY A 34 -11.48 -5.86 -13.98
CA GLY A 34 -10.25 -5.20 -13.58
C GLY A 34 -10.41 -3.74 -13.17
N ASP A 35 -11.63 -3.19 -13.13
CA ASP A 35 -11.86 -1.80 -12.66
C ASP A 35 -11.48 -1.62 -11.20
N PHE A 36 -11.09 -0.39 -10.87
CA PHE A 36 -10.66 0.00 -9.53
C PHE A 36 -11.52 1.14 -8.99
N SER A 37 -11.72 1.12 -7.68
CA SER A 37 -12.11 2.32 -6.95
C SER A 37 -10.96 3.33 -6.92
N GLY A 38 -11.23 4.54 -6.43
CA GLY A 38 -10.16 5.41 -5.96
C GLY A 38 -9.50 4.84 -4.69
N PRO A 39 -8.32 5.37 -4.30
CA PRO A 39 -7.72 5.06 -3.00
C PRO A 39 -8.55 5.72 -1.89
N PHE A 40 -8.96 4.93 -0.91
CA PHE A 40 -9.71 5.41 0.26
C PHE A 40 -8.92 5.24 1.55
N SER A 41 -9.29 5.98 2.59
CA SER A 41 -8.70 5.85 3.92
C SER A 41 -9.26 4.67 4.72
N SER A 42 -10.33 4.03 4.23
CA SER A 42 -10.95 2.87 4.87
C SER A 42 -11.33 1.79 3.84
N GLY A 43 -11.35 0.54 4.29
CA GLY A 43 -11.88 -0.57 3.47
C GLY A 43 -13.40 -0.50 3.29
N GLU A 44 -14.13 0.15 4.20
CA GLU A 44 -15.58 0.33 4.13
C GLU A 44 -15.97 1.10 2.86
N ASP A 45 -15.26 2.19 2.56
CA ASP A 45 -15.46 2.97 1.32
C ASP A 45 -15.21 2.12 0.06
N GLY A 46 -14.20 1.24 0.10
CA GLY A 46 -13.91 0.29 -0.98
C GLY A 46 -15.05 -0.71 -1.19
N THR A 47 -15.62 -1.25 -0.11
CA THR A 47 -16.77 -2.16 -0.22
C THR A 47 -18.05 -1.45 -0.66
N ALA A 48 -18.27 -0.19 -0.27
CA ALA A 48 -19.38 0.63 -0.76
C ALA A 48 -19.28 0.88 -2.28
N TRP A 49 -18.07 1.08 -2.79
CA TRP A 49 -17.82 1.12 -4.22
C TRP A 49 -18.19 -0.22 -4.88
N ALA A 50 -17.77 -1.37 -4.33
CA ALA A 50 -18.10 -2.68 -4.88
C ALA A 50 -19.62 -2.93 -4.96
N VAL A 51 -20.39 -2.50 -3.96
CA VAL A 51 -21.86 -2.58 -4.00
C VAL A 51 -22.45 -1.76 -5.15
N THR A 52 -21.91 -0.57 -5.38
CA THR A 52 -22.34 0.29 -6.50
C THR A 52 -21.95 -0.34 -7.84
N HIS A 53 -20.75 -0.89 -7.93
CA HIS A 53 -20.23 -1.58 -9.12
C HIS A 53 -21.08 -2.80 -9.49
N LEU A 54 -21.41 -3.64 -8.51
CA LEU A 54 -22.26 -4.83 -8.67
C LEU A 54 -23.66 -4.47 -9.19
N LYS A 55 -24.26 -3.37 -8.69
CA LYS A 55 -25.59 -2.92 -9.16
C LYS A 55 -25.59 -2.55 -10.64
N ALA A 56 -24.47 -2.01 -11.13
CA ALA A 56 -24.30 -1.70 -12.55
C ALA A 56 -23.88 -2.94 -13.38
N ASN A 57 -23.19 -3.90 -12.77
CA ASN A 57 -22.60 -5.08 -13.41
C ASN A 57 -22.91 -6.35 -12.62
N THR A 58 -24.12 -6.88 -12.77
CA THR A 58 -24.65 -7.96 -11.91
C THR A 58 -23.89 -9.30 -12.00
N SER A 59 -23.07 -9.51 -13.03
CA SER A 59 -22.19 -10.68 -13.16
C SER A 59 -20.84 -10.53 -12.46
N HIS A 60 -20.48 -9.35 -11.96
CA HIS A 60 -19.18 -9.10 -11.33
C HIS A 60 -19.31 -9.34 -9.83
N VAL A 61 -18.93 -10.54 -9.38
CA VAL A 61 -19.22 -11.05 -8.03
C VAL A 61 -17.96 -11.26 -7.19
N ALA A 62 -16.78 -11.15 -7.78
CA ALA A 62 -15.50 -11.29 -7.12
C ALA A 62 -14.73 -9.96 -7.09
N TYR A 63 -14.33 -9.56 -5.89
CA TYR A 63 -13.59 -8.32 -5.65
C TYR A 63 -12.38 -8.63 -4.77
N ARG A 64 -11.32 -7.83 -4.90
CA ARG A 64 -10.14 -7.90 -4.04
C ARG A 64 -9.80 -6.51 -3.53
N GLU A 65 -9.40 -6.44 -2.27
CA GLU A 65 -8.88 -5.21 -1.68
C GLU A 65 -7.37 -5.15 -1.88
N ILE A 66 -6.88 -4.02 -2.36
CA ILE A 66 -5.47 -3.69 -2.52
C ILE A 66 -5.13 -2.65 -1.47
N ILE A 67 -4.30 -3.05 -0.53
CA ILE A 67 -3.89 -2.22 0.59
C ILE A 67 -2.51 -1.66 0.30
N THR A 68 -2.41 -0.35 0.16
CA THR A 68 -1.14 0.36 0.06
C THR A 68 -0.70 0.81 1.45
N ARG A 69 0.46 0.36 1.90
CA ARG A 69 1.08 0.80 3.15
C ARG A 69 2.55 1.11 2.86
N PRO A 70 3.01 2.37 3.01
CA PRO A 70 4.42 2.67 2.79
C PRO A 70 5.28 2.10 3.91
N TYR A 71 6.49 1.68 3.55
CA TYR A 71 7.52 1.24 4.46
C TYR A 71 8.82 1.97 4.15
N ARG A 72 9.66 2.13 5.16
CA ARG A 72 11.00 2.71 5.03
C ARG A 72 12.00 1.98 5.90
N PHE A 73 13.27 2.07 5.51
CA PHE A 73 14.38 1.67 6.37
C PHE A 73 14.81 2.82 7.26
N GLU A 74 14.99 2.53 8.55
CA GLU A 74 15.63 3.41 9.50
C GLU A 74 17.05 2.91 9.79
N PRO A 75 18.06 3.77 9.62
CA PRO A 75 19.43 3.37 9.90
C PRO A 75 19.70 3.32 11.41
N GLY A 76 20.38 2.26 11.84
CA GLY A 76 20.95 2.14 13.16
C GLY A 76 22.26 2.92 13.33
N ALA A 77 22.91 2.69 14.47
CA ALA A 77 24.21 3.28 14.76
C ALA A 77 25.28 2.75 13.80
N TRP A 78 26.22 3.63 13.43
CA TRP A 78 27.39 3.21 12.68
C TRP A 78 28.33 2.34 13.53
N GLN A 79 28.84 1.27 12.94
CA GLN A 79 29.85 0.38 13.52
C GLN A 79 31.21 0.80 13.02
#